data_AF-A0A6J5U629-F1
#
_entry.id   AF-A0A6J5U629-F1
#
_cell.length_a   1.000
_cell.length_b   1.000
_cell.length_c   1.000
_cell.angle_alpha   90.00
_cell.angle_beta   90.00
_cell.angle_gamma   90.00
#
_symmetry.space_group_name_H-M   'P 1'
#
loop_
_entity.id
_entity.type
_entity.pdbx_description
1 polymer ?
#
loop_
_entity_poly.entity_id
_entity_poly.type
_entity_poly.pdbx_seq_one_letter_code
_entity_poly.pdbx_strand_id
1 'polypeptide(L)'
;MHNKLVSVIRNYNYGPAGKALGFDGLANPRVVANDSIVAFKTALWFCMTEQKPKPSCHDVMTGRYVPTEDDMAANRTVGYGLVTNIINGGECGRSNDGKVNGRIGYFKRYAELFNVDPGPNLDCENQKSF
;
A
#
# COMPACT_ATOMS: atom_id res chain seq x y z
N MET A 1 15.17 8.05 16.78
CA MET A 1 14.12 7.06 16.46
C MET A 1 12.87 7.82 16.02
N HIS A 2 12.48 7.73 14.75
CA HIS A 2 11.25 8.37 14.25
C HIS A 2 10.23 7.27 13.95
N ASN A 3 9.29 7.09 14.88
CA ASN A 3 8.11 6.26 14.68
C ASN A 3 7.18 6.94 13.67
N LYS A 4 7.46 6.77 12.37
CA LYS A 4 6.45 6.96 11.33
C LYS A 4 5.90 5.59 11.00
N LEU A 5 4.72 5.30 11.52
CA LEU A 5 3.97 4.05 11.27
C LEU A 5 3.78 3.77 9.77
N VAL A 6 3.96 4.77 8.91
CA VAL A 6 3.97 4.62 7.45
C VAL A 6 4.90 5.68 6.85
N SER A 7 6.03 5.28 6.26
CA SER A 7 6.90 6.16 5.43
C SER A 7 6.32 6.42 4.02
N VAL A 8 5.07 6.04 3.76
CA VAL A 8 4.41 6.02 2.43
C VAL A 8 3.74 7.36 2.07
N ILE A 9 3.60 8.29 3.01
CA ILE A 9 2.97 9.59 2.73
C ILE A 9 4.04 10.51 2.14
N ARG A 10 4.25 10.40 0.81
CA ARG A 10 4.98 11.41 0.04
C ARG A 10 4.26 12.76 0.12
N ASN A 11 4.97 13.84 -0.15
CA ASN A 11 4.45 15.21 -0.04
C ASN A 11 3.11 15.42 -0.78
N TYR A 12 2.93 14.78 -1.94
CA TYR A 12 1.69 14.87 -2.72
C TYR A 12 0.45 14.23 -2.04
N ASN A 13 0.64 13.34 -1.06
CA ASN A 13 -0.47 12.68 -0.35
C ASN A 13 -1.04 13.53 0.79
N TYR A 14 -0.29 14.49 1.35
CA TYR A 14 -0.74 15.23 2.53
C TYR A 14 -1.94 16.13 2.24
N GLY A 15 -2.01 16.77 1.08
CA GLY A 15 -3.15 17.61 0.69
C GLY A 15 -4.45 16.80 0.58
N PRO A 16 -4.51 15.76 -0.26
CA PRO A 16 -5.68 14.88 -0.38
C PRO A 16 -6.08 14.22 0.94
N ALA A 17 -5.11 13.69 1.70
CA ALA A 17 -5.37 13.11 3.02
C ALA A 17 -5.94 14.14 4.00
N GLY A 18 -5.32 15.33 4.05
CA GLY A 18 -5.76 16.43 4.90
C GLY A 18 -7.19 16.86 4.60
N LYS A 19 -7.52 17.00 3.31
CA LYS A 19 -8.88 17.30 2.86
C LYS A 19 -9.89 16.22 3.29
N ALA A 20 -9.52 14.94 3.19
CA ALA A 20 -10.41 13.84 3.55
C ALA A 20 -10.58 13.68 5.07
N LEU A 21 -9.55 14.03 5.86
CA LEU A 21 -9.49 13.75 7.29
C LEU A 21 -9.67 14.99 8.18
N GLY A 22 -9.80 16.18 7.58
CA GLY A 22 -10.07 17.43 8.29
C GLY A 22 -8.83 18.08 8.93
N PHE A 23 -7.66 17.98 8.30
CA PHE A 23 -6.45 18.69 8.74
C PHE A 23 -5.72 19.36 7.57
N ASP A 24 -4.96 20.41 7.85
CA ASP A 24 -4.12 21.07 6.83
C ASP A 24 -2.81 20.32 6.64
N GLY A 25 -2.81 19.32 5.74
CA GLY A 25 -1.63 18.53 5.47
C GLY A 25 -0.53 19.26 4.69
N LEU A 26 -0.86 20.32 3.94
CA LEU A 26 0.12 21.07 3.14
C LEU A 26 0.89 22.06 4.01
N ALA A 27 0.19 22.82 4.85
CA ALA A 27 0.83 23.76 5.76
C ALA A 27 1.44 23.06 6.99
N ASN A 28 0.80 21.99 7.49
CA ASN A 28 1.17 21.33 8.74
C ASN A 28 1.42 19.81 8.61
N PRO A 29 2.30 19.34 7.70
CA PRO A 29 2.52 17.91 7.47
C PRO A 29 3.06 17.16 8.71
N ARG A 30 3.68 17.88 9.66
CA ARG A 30 4.21 17.30 10.90
C ARG A 30 3.13 16.71 11.81
N VAL A 31 1.86 17.10 11.65
CA VAL A 31 0.76 16.53 12.45
C VAL A 31 0.69 15.01 12.32
N VAL A 32 0.98 14.47 11.13
CA VAL A 32 1.03 13.03 10.87
C VAL A 32 2.13 12.33 11.67
N ALA A 33 3.22 13.02 12.00
CA ALA A 33 4.32 12.47 12.78
C ALA A 33 4.13 12.64 14.30
N ASN A 34 3.34 13.62 14.71
CA ASN A 34 3.20 14.02 16.11
C ASN A 34 1.90 13.51 16.75
N ASP A 35 0.88 13.17 15.96
CA ASP A 35 -0.40 12.67 16.43
C ASP A 35 -0.62 11.25 15.89
N SER A 36 -0.68 10.28 16.82
CA SER A 36 -0.85 8.87 16.47
C SER A 36 -2.19 8.57 15.79
N ILE A 37 -3.27 9.27 16.17
CA ILE A 37 -4.59 9.08 15.58
C ILE A 37 -4.59 9.60 14.14
N VAL A 38 -3.99 10.77 13.90
CA VAL A 38 -3.83 11.31 12.55
C VAL A 38 -2.92 10.42 11.70
N ALA A 39 -1.84 9.89 12.28
CA ALA A 39 -0.95 8.94 11.60
C ALA A 39 -1.71 7.70 11.09
N PHE A 40 -2.47 7.05 11.98
CA PHE A 40 -3.26 5.86 11.61
C PHE A 40 -4.38 6.19 10.63
N LYS A 41 -5.12 7.29 10.83
CA LYS A 41 -6.15 7.74 9.88
C LYS A 41 -5.57 7.95 8.50
N THR A 42 -4.37 8.52 8.39
CA THR A 42 -3.74 8.77 7.09
C THR A 42 -3.29 7.47 6.41
N ALA A 43 -2.77 6.51 7.19
CA ALA A 43 -2.42 5.18 6.68
C ALA A 43 -3.65 4.43 6.17
N LEU A 44 -4.76 4.46 6.92
CA LEU A 44 -6.03 3.85 6.52
C LEU A 44 -6.60 4.55 5.28
N TRP A 45 -6.62 5.88 5.27
CA TRP A 45 -7.06 6.66 4.11
C TRP A 45 -6.32 6.23 2.84
N PHE A 46 -4.98 6.09 2.90
CA PHE A 46 -4.20 5.62 1.76
C PHE A 46 -4.63 4.21 1.30
N CYS A 47 -4.82 3.29 2.25
CA CYS A 47 -5.22 1.91 1.97
C CYS A 47 -6.62 1.81 1.34
N MET A 48 -7.54 2.70 1.73
CA MET A 48 -8.95 2.70 1.34
C MET A 48 -9.24 3.54 0.08
N THR A 49 -8.32 4.40 -0.36
CA THR A 49 -8.59 5.38 -1.42
C THR A 49 -7.98 4.93 -2.76
N GLU A 50 -8.82 4.78 -3.78
CA GLU A 50 -8.38 4.58 -5.16
C GLU A 50 -7.59 5.81 -5.65
N GLN A 51 -6.45 5.57 -6.30
CA GLN A 51 -5.65 6.61 -6.95
C GLN A 51 -5.32 6.17 -8.38
N LYS A 52 -6.25 6.40 -9.31
CA LYS A 52 -6.14 5.92 -10.69
C LYS A 52 -4.78 6.26 -11.31
N PRO A 53 -4.14 5.29 -11.99
CA PRO A 53 -4.67 3.97 -12.39
C PRO A 53 -4.67 2.89 -11.29
N LYS A 54 -4.21 3.20 -10.07
CA LYS A 54 -4.10 2.22 -8.98
C LYS A 54 -5.45 2.00 -8.29
N PRO A 55 -5.90 0.74 -8.11
CA PRO A 55 -7.03 0.45 -7.23
C PRO A 55 -6.65 0.71 -5.77
N SER A 56 -7.64 0.69 -4.86
CA SER A 56 -7.34 0.73 -3.43
C SER A 56 -6.74 -0.61 -2.97
N CYS A 57 -5.80 -0.56 -2.02
CA CYS A 57 -5.25 -1.78 -1.41
C CYS A 57 -6.37 -2.62 -0.76
N HIS A 58 -7.37 -1.95 -0.20
CA HIS A 58 -8.50 -2.59 0.44
C HIS A 58 -9.38 -3.39 -0.54
N ASP A 59 -9.68 -2.86 -1.73
CA ASP A 59 -10.45 -3.61 -2.74
C ASP A 59 -9.69 -4.85 -3.21
N VAL A 60 -8.36 -4.75 -3.35
CA VAL A 60 -7.49 -5.89 -3.69
C VAL A 60 -7.54 -6.96 -2.61
N MET A 61 -7.31 -6.61 -1.35
CA MET A 61 -7.23 -7.59 -0.25
C MET A 61 -8.59 -8.17 0.16
N THR A 62 -9.70 -7.51 -0.17
CA THR A 62 -11.06 -8.02 0.08
C THR A 62 -11.66 -8.77 -1.11
N GLY A 63 -10.90 -8.95 -2.20
CA GLY A 63 -11.36 -9.67 -3.40
C GLY A 63 -12.41 -8.92 -4.22
N ARG A 64 -12.54 -7.59 -4.03
CA ARG A 64 -13.50 -6.75 -4.76
C ARG A 64 -12.92 -6.16 -6.04
N TYR A 65 -11.60 -6.14 -6.18
CA TYR A 65 -10.94 -5.65 -7.38
C TYR A 65 -10.88 -6.71 -8.48
N VAL A 66 -11.29 -6.32 -9.68
CA VAL A 66 -11.18 -7.12 -10.91
C VAL A 66 -10.08 -6.48 -11.79
N PRO A 67 -8.99 -7.20 -12.11
CA PRO A 67 -7.94 -6.69 -13.00
C PRO A 67 -8.48 -6.26 -14.36
N THR A 68 -7.99 -5.13 -14.85
CA THR A 68 -8.28 -4.63 -16.20
C THR A 68 -7.42 -5.34 -17.25
N GLU A 69 -7.70 -5.09 -18.54
CA GLU A 69 -6.85 -5.57 -19.64
C GLU A 69 -5.39 -5.08 -19.51
N ASP A 70 -5.20 -3.82 -19.10
CA ASP A 70 -3.87 -3.26 -18.85
C ASP A 70 -3.17 -3.97 -17.68
N ASP A 71 -3.91 -4.34 -16.64
CA ASP A 71 -3.36 -5.10 -15.50
C ASP A 71 -2.92 -6.49 -15.94
N MET A 72 -3.75 -7.19 -16.72
CA MET A 72 -3.41 -8.51 -17.27
C MET A 72 -2.17 -8.44 -18.18
N ALA A 73 -2.11 -7.46 -19.08
CA ALA A 73 -0.95 -7.24 -19.95
C ALA A 73 0.33 -6.85 -19.16
N ALA A 74 0.16 -6.20 -18.00
CA ALA A 74 1.22 -5.83 -17.07
C ALA A 74 1.57 -6.94 -16.06
N ASN A 75 0.93 -8.11 -16.17
CA ASN A 75 1.04 -9.24 -15.24
C ASN A 75 0.71 -8.86 -13.77
N ARG A 76 -0.15 -7.87 -13.56
CA ARG A 76 -0.59 -7.43 -12.22
C ARG A 76 -1.68 -8.38 -11.70
N THR A 77 -1.27 -9.36 -10.90
CA THR A 77 -2.15 -10.38 -10.33
C THR A 77 -2.69 -9.99 -8.95
N VAL A 78 -3.96 -10.27 -8.68
CA VAL A 78 -4.61 -9.96 -7.38
C VAL A 78 -3.93 -10.72 -6.25
N GLY A 79 -3.47 -9.99 -5.23
CA GLY A 79 -2.80 -10.51 -4.04
C GLY A 79 -1.96 -9.45 -3.35
N TYR A 80 -1.21 -9.86 -2.33
CA TYR A 80 -0.37 -8.95 -1.54
C TYR A 80 0.76 -8.31 -2.37
N GLY A 81 1.20 -8.99 -3.44
CA GLY A 81 2.12 -8.44 -4.42
C GLY A 81 1.59 -7.18 -5.10
N LEU A 82 0.32 -7.19 -5.50
CA LEU A 82 -0.33 -6.01 -6.08
C LEU A 82 -0.45 -4.86 -5.08
N VAL A 83 -0.70 -5.15 -3.81
CA VAL A 83 -0.66 -4.15 -2.73
C VAL A 83 0.73 -3.51 -2.61
N THR A 84 1.79 -4.31 -2.71
CA THR A 84 3.16 -3.79 -2.76
C THR A 84 3.38 -2.88 -3.96
N ASN A 85 2.85 -3.25 -5.13
CA ASN A 85 2.91 -2.45 -6.35
C ASN A 85 2.17 -1.10 -6.21
N ILE A 86 0.99 -1.10 -5.58
CA ILE A 86 0.22 0.12 -5.27
C ILE A 86 1.02 1.05 -4.35
N ILE A 87 1.57 0.51 -3.26
CA ILE A 87 2.33 1.24 -2.24
C ILE A 87 3.63 1.82 -2.80
N ASN A 88 4.44 0.99 -3.48
CA ASN A 88 5.73 1.41 -4.01
C ASN A 88 6.19 0.52 -5.19
N GLY A 89 5.48 0.58 -6.31
CA GLY A 89 5.77 -0.19 -7.53
C GLY A 89 7.19 -0.06 -8.10
N GLY A 90 7.96 0.95 -7.69
CA GLY A 90 9.40 1.02 -7.97
C GLY A 90 10.22 -0.12 -7.35
N GLU A 91 9.65 -0.92 -6.44
CA GLU A 91 10.22 -2.16 -5.89
C GLU A 91 9.85 -3.42 -6.71
N CYS A 92 8.90 -3.32 -7.63
CA CYS A 92 8.38 -4.42 -8.45
C CYS A 92 9.11 -4.52 -9.81
N GLY A 93 8.80 -5.57 -10.58
CA GLY A 93 9.37 -5.78 -11.93
C GLY A 93 10.85 -6.17 -11.90
N ARG A 94 11.33 -6.72 -10.79
CA ARG A 94 12.73 -7.11 -10.55
C ARG A 94 12.79 -8.30 -9.61
N SER A 95 13.76 -9.18 -9.84
CA SER A 95 13.91 -10.41 -9.08
C SER A 95 14.49 -10.19 -7.70
N ASN A 96 13.95 -10.91 -6.71
CA ASN A 96 14.52 -11.02 -5.35
C ASN A 96 14.81 -9.66 -4.66
N ASP A 97 13.90 -8.69 -4.77
CA ASP A 97 14.05 -7.40 -4.08
C ASP A 97 13.92 -7.59 -2.56
N GLY A 98 14.96 -7.21 -1.81
CA GLY A 98 15.01 -7.38 -0.36
C GLY A 98 13.91 -6.62 0.40
N LYS A 99 13.39 -5.50 -0.15
CA LYS A 99 12.29 -4.75 0.48
C LYS A 99 10.97 -5.48 0.29
N VAL A 100 10.72 -6.01 -0.91
CA VAL A 100 9.55 -6.84 -1.21
C VAL A 100 9.56 -8.08 -0.32
N ASN A 101 10.70 -8.77 -0.22
CA ASN A 101 10.85 -9.93 0.66
C ASN A 101 10.57 -9.58 2.13
N GLY A 102 11.04 -8.42 2.60
CA GLY A 102 10.72 -7.93 3.94
C GLY A 102 9.22 -7.72 4.17
N ARG A 103 8.52 -7.11 3.19
CA ARG A 103 7.05 -6.93 3.25
C ARG A 103 6.31 -8.26 3.31
N ILE A 104 6.72 -9.23 2.49
CA ILE A 104 6.15 -10.58 2.47
C ILE A 104 6.39 -11.28 3.81
N GLY A 105 7.58 -11.14 4.38
CA GLY A 105 7.92 -11.71 5.69
C GLY A 105 7.00 -11.23 6.81
N TYR A 106 6.76 -9.92 6.90
CA TYR A 106 5.80 -9.37 7.87
C TYR A 106 4.38 -9.86 7.63
N PHE A 107 3.94 -9.89 6.37
CA PHE A 107 2.59 -10.34 6.02
C PHE A 107 2.37 -11.81 6.39
N LYS A 108 3.30 -12.70 6.04
CA LYS A 108 3.25 -14.12 6.42
C LYS A 108 3.25 -14.31 7.93
N ARG A 109 4.09 -13.58 8.65
CA ARG A 109 4.13 -13.63 10.12
C ARG A 109 2.78 -13.24 10.74
N TYR A 110 2.12 -12.19 10.24
CA TYR A 110 0.81 -11.80 10.75
C TYR A 110 -0.29 -12.79 10.35
N ALA A 111 -0.25 -13.33 9.14
CA ALA A 111 -1.17 -14.38 8.70
C ALA A 111 -1.08 -15.62 9.61
N GLU A 112 0.14 -16.04 9.96
CA GLU A 112 0.40 -17.11 10.93
C GLU A 112 -0.17 -16.80 12.31
N LEU A 113 0.09 -15.61 12.86
CA LEU A 113 -0.44 -15.20 14.16
C LEU A 113 -1.97 -15.16 14.21
N PHE A 114 -2.62 -14.84 13.09
CA PHE A 114 -4.08 -14.83 12.98
C PHE A 114 -4.66 -16.17 12.52
N ASN A 115 -3.83 -17.19 12.28
CA ASN A 115 -4.23 -18.51 11.77
C ASN A 115 -5.07 -18.43 10.48
N VAL A 116 -4.60 -17.65 9.51
CA VAL A 116 -5.22 -17.49 8.19
C VAL A 116 -4.22 -17.79 7.08
N ASP A 117 -4.73 -18.23 5.93
CA ASP A 117 -3.93 -18.39 4.71
C ASP A 117 -3.53 -17.00 4.16
N PRO A 118 -2.23 -16.71 3.93
CA PRO A 118 -1.80 -15.47 3.27
C PRO A 118 -2.29 -15.37 1.80
N GLY A 119 -2.69 -16.49 1.19
CA GLY A 119 -3.18 -16.53 -0.18
C GLY A 119 -2.07 -16.47 -1.25
N PRO A 120 -2.46 -16.47 -2.54
CA PRO A 120 -1.52 -16.49 -3.66
C PRO A 120 -0.95 -15.09 -3.97
N ASN A 121 -0.03 -15.02 -4.95
CA ASN A 121 0.48 -13.77 -5.53
C ASN A 121 1.04 -12.79 -4.48
N LEU A 122 1.93 -13.30 -3.62
CA LEU A 122 2.50 -12.53 -2.52
C LEU A 122 3.59 -11.54 -2.96
N ASP A 123 4.24 -11.81 -4.09
CA ASP A 123 5.28 -10.97 -4.66
C ASP A 123 4.80 -10.17 -5.89
N CYS A 124 5.63 -9.21 -6.29
CA CYS A 124 5.43 -8.43 -7.50
C CYS A 124 6.63 -8.47 -8.45
N GLU A 125 7.42 -9.54 -8.41
CA GLU A 125 8.67 -9.68 -9.17
C GLU A 125 8.42 -9.51 -10.67
N ASN A 126 7.35 -10.13 -11.17
CA ASN A 126 6.99 -10.13 -12.58
C ASN A 126 5.90 -9.11 -12.93
N GLN A 127 5.49 -8.26 -11.99
CA GLN A 127 4.48 -7.24 -12.24
C GLN A 127 5.12 -5.95 -12.73
N LYS A 128 4.60 -5.36 -13.81
CA LYS A 128 4.99 -4.00 -14.20
C LYS A 128 4.42 -3.01 -13.18
N SER A 129 5.26 -2.06 -12.75
CA SER A 129 4.80 -0.94 -11.89
C SER A 129 3.60 -0.24 -12.51
N PHE A 130 2.68 0.20 -11.66
CA PHE A 130 1.77 1.31 -12.01
C PHE A 130 2.56 2.58 -12.30
#